data_AF-A0A1L9SXB0-F1
#
_entry.id   AF-A0A1L9SXB0-F1
#
_cell.length_a   1.000
_cell.length_b   1.000
_cell.length_c   1.000
_cell.angle_alpha   90.00
_cell.angle_beta   90.00
_cell.angle_gamma   90.00
#
_symmetry.space_group_name_H-M   'P 1'
#
loop_
_entity.id
_entity.type
_entity.pdbx_description
1 polymer ?
#
loop_
_entity_poly.entity_id
_entity_poly.type
_entity_poly.pdbx_seq_one_letter_code
_entity_poly.pdbx_strand_id
1 'polypeptide(L)'
;MRLIQSARLTPTEHSIWRAFLDEAVDPEYAAQYIWGRIHDHSGRPAEQVLEELKLDWKQVVKKVTQRDQVSLEAQALVEERDNSHCFMLDQKPLDTSRHIRFDHAWVIPPSLFDDRDMDSQVGVGLEYKSNQRLNSSCY
;
A
#
# COMPACT_ATOMS: atom_id res chain seq x y z
N MET A 1 7.77 -21.67 -0.86
CA MET A 1 9.00 -21.08 -1.43
C MET A 1 9.69 -21.88 -2.54
N ARG A 2 9.75 -23.23 -2.51
CA ARG A 2 10.45 -24.01 -3.55
C ARG A 2 9.96 -23.73 -4.98
N LEU A 3 8.67 -23.46 -5.16
CA LEU A 3 8.03 -23.18 -6.46
C LEU A 3 8.62 -21.95 -7.15
N ILE A 4 8.73 -20.82 -6.43
CA ILE A 4 9.33 -19.59 -6.95
C ILE A 4 10.81 -19.82 -7.26
N GLN A 5 11.53 -20.48 -6.34
CA GLN A 5 12.96 -20.77 -6.53
C GLN A 5 13.24 -21.67 -7.76
N SER A 6 12.33 -22.59 -8.08
CA SER A 6 12.45 -23.46 -9.25
C SER A 6 11.98 -22.84 -10.56
N ALA A 7 11.26 -21.71 -10.52
CA ALA A 7 10.75 -21.05 -11.70
C ALA A 7 11.87 -20.35 -12.49
N ARG A 8 11.77 -20.38 -13.82
CA ARG A 8 12.71 -19.75 -14.77
C ARG A 8 12.49 -18.24 -14.84
N LEU A 9 12.71 -17.56 -13.72
CA LEU A 9 12.61 -16.12 -13.60
C LEU A 9 13.98 -15.47 -13.69
N THR A 10 14.01 -14.18 -14.03
CA THR A 10 15.23 -13.36 -13.93
C THR A 10 15.64 -13.18 -12.46
N PRO A 11 16.93 -12.90 -12.17
CA PRO A 11 17.38 -12.63 -10.79
C PRO A 11 16.61 -11.50 -10.10
N THR A 12 16.21 -10.48 -10.85
CA THR A 12 15.40 -9.36 -10.36
C THR A 12 14.00 -9.83 -9.97
N GLU A 13 13.34 -10.65 -10.79
CA GLU A 13 12.02 -11.19 -10.47
C GLU A 13 12.04 -12.10 -9.25
N HIS A 14 13.07 -12.94 -9.10
CA HIS A 14 13.27 -13.70 -7.86
C HIS A 14 13.38 -12.79 -6.64
N SER A 15 14.04 -11.65 -6.77
CA SER A 15 14.17 -10.67 -5.68
C SER A 15 12.85 -10.00 -5.35
N ILE A 16 12.06 -9.63 -6.38
CA ILE A 16 10.71 -9.05 -6.20
C ILE A 16 9.81 -10.03 -5.45
N TRP A 17 9.75 -11.29 -5.86
CA TRP A 17 8.88 -12.27 -5.21
C TRP A 17 9.34 -12.64 -3.80
N ARG A 18 10.64 -12.60 -3.54
CA ARG A 18 11.17 -12.76 -2.19
C ARG A 18 10.73 -11.60 -1.29
N ALA A 19 10.95 -10.36 -1.72
CA ALA A 19 10.53 -9.18 -0.97
C ALA A 19 9.01 -9.17 -0.75
N PHE A 20 8.22 -9.52 -1.76
CA PHE A 20 6.76 -9.63 -1.63
C PHE A 20 6.33 -10.58 -0.52
N LEU A 21 7.01 -11.73 -0.35
CA LEU A 21 6.69 -12.70 0.69
C LEU A 21 7.25 -12.29 2.06
N ASP A 22 8.50 -11.83 2.09
CA ASP A 22 9.21 -11.53 3.34
C ASP A 22 8.69 -10.24 4.01
N GLU A 23 8.20 -9.28 3.21
CA GLU A 23 7.68 -8.00 3.67
C GLU A 23 6.14 -7.96 3.71
N ALA A 24 5.46 -9.06 3.40
CA ALA A 24 4.01 -9.16 3.53
C ALA A 24 3.57 -8.97 4.99
N VAL A 25 2.40 -8.36 5.18
CA VAL A 25 1.74 -8.27 6.49
C VAL A 25 1.49 -9.68 7.07
N ASP A 26 1.11 -10.62 6.20
CA ASP A 26 1.00 -12.04 6.50
C ASP A 26 1.74 -12.86 5.42
N PRO A 27 3.01 -13.25 5.69
CA PRO A 27 3.82 -14.03 4.75
C PRO A 27 3.24 -15.41 4.41
N GLU A 28 2.52 -16.04 5.35
CA GLU A 28 1.96 -17.36 5.14
C GLU A 28 0.73 -17.28 4.23
N TYR A 29 -0.14 -16.31 4.47
CA TYR A 29 -1.25 -16.01 3.58
C TYR A 29 -0.77 -15.62 2.17
N ALA A 30 0.26 -14.77 2.06
CA ALA A 30 0.85 -14.38 0.78
C ALA A 30 1.40 -15.60 0.01
N ALA A 31 2.07 -16.51 0.71
CA ALA A 31 2.56 -17.76 0.12
C ALA A 31 1.42 -18.68 -0.35
N GLN A 32 0.37 -18.82 0.46
CA GLN A 32 -0.82 -19.60 0.11
C GLN A 32 -1.56 -18.99 -1.09
N TYR A 33 -1.66 -17.66 -1.16
CA TYR A 33 -2.26 -16.96 -2.29
C TYR A 33 -1.52 -17.23 -3.61
N ILE A 34 -0.19 -17.09 -3.62
CA ILE A 34 0.63 -17.41 -4.81
C ILE A 34 0.50 -18.90 -5.16
N TRP A 35 0.52 -19.78 -4.17
CA TRP A 35 0.36 -21.21 -4.38
C TRP A 35 -0.98 -21.55 -5.04
N GLY A 36 -2.08 -21.03 -4.51
CA GLY A 36 -3.42 -21.21 -5.04
C GLY A 36 -3.50 -20.73 -6.49
N ARG A 37 -3.00 -19.51 -6.76
CA ARG A 37 -2.98 -18.96 -8.13
C ARG A 37 -2.21 -19.85 -9.11
N ILE A 38 -1.10 -20.46 -8.71
CA ILE A 38 -0.33 -21.37 -9.59
C ILE A 38 -1.07 -22.71 -9.78
N HIS A 39 -1.69 -23.26 -8.73
CA HIS A 39 -2.39 -24.55 -8.80
C HIS A 39 -3.76 -24.50 -9.48
N ASP A 40 -4.51 -23.41 -9.30
CA ASP A 40 -5.86 -23.24 -9.86
C ASP A 40 -5.86 -23.11 -11.39
N HIS A 41 -4.72 -22.72 -11.98
CA HIS A 41 -4.56 -22.59 -13.43
C HIS A 41 -3.87 -23.82 -14.04
N SER A 42 -4.48 -24.99 -13.87
CA SER A 42 -3.94 -26.29 -14.29
C SER A 42 -3.59 -26.28 -15.79
N GLY A 43 -2.31 -26.14 -16.10
CA GLY A 43 -1.78 -26.15 -17.47
C GLY A 43 -0.88 -24.97 -17.83
N ARG A 44 -0.89 -23.89 -17.04
CA ARG A 44 0.01 -22.76 -17.26
C ARG A 44 1.32 -22.93 -16.49
N PRO A 45 2.47 -22.54 -17.07
CA PRO A 45 3.73 -22.52 -16.34
C PRO A 45 3.67 -21.49 -15.20
N ALA A 46 4.36 -21.78 -14.10
CA ALA A 46 4.37 -20.90 -12.92
C ALA A 46 4.89 -19.50 -13.27
N GLU A 47 5.81 -19.40 -14.21
CA GLU A 47 6.37 -18.16 -14.74
C GLU A 47 5.30 -17.24 -15.33
N GLN A 48 4.35 -17.79 -16.08
CA GLN A 48 3.25 -17.02 -16.66
C GLN A 48 2.30 -16.50 -15.58
N VAL A 49 1.96 -17.35 -14.60
CA VAL A 49 1.10 -16.95 -13.48
C VAL A 49 1.75 -15.85 -12.65
N LEU A 50 3.06 -15.97 -12.39
CA LEU A 50 3.82 -14.94 -11.69
C LEU A 50 3.92 -13.66 -12.51
N GLU A 51 4.10 -13.74 -13.84
CA GLU A 51 4.09 -12.54 -14.68
C GLU A 51 2.74 -11.79 -14.61
N GLU A 52 1.63 -12.52 -14.65
CA GLU A 52 0.29 -11.93 -14.49
C GLU A 52 0.11 -11.31 -13.11
N LEU A 53 0.50 -12.02 -12.04
CA LEU A 53 0.46 -11.48 -10.67
C LEU A 53 1.30 -10.20 -10.53
N LYS A 54 2.45 -10.13 -11.19
CA LYS A 54 3.30 -8.92 -11.22
C LYS A 54 2.58 -7.75 -11.89
N LEU A 55 1.83 -8.00 -12.97
CA LEU A 55 1.04 -6.99 -13.67
C LEU A 55 -0.15 -6.53 -12.83
N ASP A 56 -0.87 -7.46 -12.20
CA ASP A 56 -1.95 -7.17 -11.25
C ASP A 56 -1.43 -6.29 -10.11
N TRP A 57 -0.31 -6.67 -9.50
CA TRP A 57 0.34 -5.90 -8.44
C TRP A 57 0.71 -4.49 -8.89
N LYS A 58 1.26 -4.34 -10.11
CA LYS A 58 1.58 -3.02 -10.67
C LYS A 58 0.34 -2.14 -10.81
N GLN A 59 -0.81 -2.71 -11.19
CA GLN A 59 -2.07 -1.95 -11.26
C GLN A 59 -2.55 -1.52 -9.87
N VAL A 60 -2.50 -2.42 -8.87
CA VAL A 60 -2.85 -2.10 -7.49
C VAL A 60 -1.96 -0.95 -6.98
N VAL A 61 -0.64 -1.06 -7.14
CA VAL A 61 0.32 -0.02 -6.74
C VAL A 61 -0.01 1.31 -7.43
N LYS A 62 -0.33 1.30 -8.72
CA LYS A 62 -0.70 2.51 -9.46
C LYS A 62 -1.94 3.18 -8.88
N LYS A 63 -2.95 2.41 -8.47
CA LYS A 63 -4.20 2.92 -7.89
C LYS A 63 -3.97 3.50 -6.50
N VAL A 64 -3.26 2.79 -5.62
CA VAL A 64 -3.00 3.27 -4.24
C VAL A 64 -1.98 4.41 -4.18
N THR A 65 -1.12 4.56 -5.18
CA THR A 65 -0.16 5.69 -5.27
C THR A 65 -0.71 6.87 -6.06
N GLN A 66 -1.91 6.75 -6.64
CA GLN A 66 -2.57 7.86 -7.30
C GLN A 66 -2.89 8.93 -6.26
N ARG A 67 -2.39 10.15 -6.50
CA ARG A 67 -2.72 11.30 -5.67
C ARG A 67 -4.05 11.87 -6.12
N ASP A 68 -5.02 11.83 -5.21
CA ASP A 68 -6.27 12.55 -5.41
C ASP A 68 -6.00 14.05 -5.44
N GLN A 69 -6.57 14.72 -6.44
CA GLN A 69 -6.55 16.18 -6.45
C GLN A 69 -7.47 16.67 -5.34
N VAL A 70 -6.90 17.39 -4.38
CA VAL A 70 -7.67 18.08 -3.34
C VAL A 70 -8.39 19.25 -4.01
N SER A 71 -9.71 19.35 -3.83
CA SER A 71 -10.49 20.46 -4.37
C SER A 71 -9.99 21.80 -3.83
N LEU A 72 -10.13 22.88 -4.62
CA LEU A 72 -9.76 24.22 -4.18
C LEU A 72 -10.52 24.65 -2.92
N GLU A 73 -11.76 24.20 -2.76
CA GLU A 73 -12.57 24.44 -1.57
C GLU A 73 -11.96 23.77 -0.33
N ALA A 74 -11.57 22.50 -0.43
CA ALA A 74 -10.92 21.80 0.69
C ALA A 74 -9.55 22.40 1.01
N GLN A 75 -8.80 22.88 0.00
CA GLN A 75 -7.56 23.62 0.22
C GLN A 75 -7.81 24.91 1.01
N ALA A 76 -8.79 25.72 0.61
CA ALA A 76 -9.13 26.97 1.29
C ALA A 76 -9.57 26.73 2.75
N LEU A 77 -10.37 25.70 3.01
CA LEU A 77 -10.78 25.32 4.36
C LEU A 77 -9.60 24.89 5.24
N VAL A 78 -8.63 24.15 4.68
CA VAL A 78 -7.40 23.76 5.39
C VAL A 78 -6.53 24.97 5.66
N GLU A 79 -6.39 25.88 4.70
CA GLU A 79 -5.66 27.14 4.88
C GLU A 79 -6.28 28.01 5.96
N GLU A 80 -7.60 28.15 5.99
CA GLU A 80 -8.32 28.91 7.02
C GLU A 80 -8.14 28.26 8.41
N ARG A 81 -8.33 26.94 8.51
CA ARG A 81 -8.13 26.19 9.77
C ARG A 81 -6.72 26.36 10.32
N ASP A 82 -5.72 26.27 9.44
CA ASP A 82 -4.31 26.29 9.83
C ASP A 82 -3.73 27.71 9.85
N ASN A 83 -4.53 28.76 9.59
CA ASN A 83 -4.06 30.13 9.37
C ASN A 83 -2.88 30.20 8.38
N SER A 84 -2.94 29.40 7.31
CA SER A 84 -1.88 29.23 6.32
C SER A 84 -0.51 28.79 6.89
N HIS A 85 -0.48 28.22 8.11
CA HIS A 85 0.71 27.68 8.76
C HIS A 85 0.84 26.15 8.61
N CYS A 86 0.40 25.59 7.49
CA CYS A 86 0.52 24.15 7.24
C CYS A 86 1.97 23.77 6.85
N PHE A 87 2.85 23.63 7.85
CA PHE A 87 4.23 23.18 7.66
C PHE A 87 4.37 21.69 8.00
N MET A 88 3.87 20.80 7.14
CA MET A 88 4.23 19.38 7.23
C MET A 88 5.51 19.04 6.43
N LEU A 89 5.98 19.93 5.55
CA LEU A 89 7.16 19.66 4.73
C LEU A 89 8.08 20.90 4.68
N ASP A 90 9.38 20.62 4.76
CA ASP A 90 10.53 21.51 4.50
C ASP A 90 11.22 22.25 5.65
N GLN A 91 10.90 21.95 6.92
CA GLN A 91 11.84 22.30 8.00
C GLN A 91 12.75 21.11 8.30
N LYS A 92 13.89 21.04 7.58
CA LYS A 92 15.07 20.37 8.14
C LYS A 92 15.33 21.06 9.47
N PRO A 93 15.21 20.37 10.64
CA PRO A 93 15.36 21.05 11.91
C PRO A 93 16.74 21.71 11.92
N LEU A 94 16.76 23.03 12.17
CA LEU A 94 18.02 23.80 12.31
C LEU A 94 18.90 23.22 13.43
N ASP A 95 18.28 22.46 14.32
CA ASP A 95 18.90 21.78 15.44
C ASP A 95 18.96 20.27 15.18
N THR A 96 20.13 19.79 14.74
CA THR A 96 20.45 18.38 14.50
C THR A 96 20.36 17.49 15.75
N SER A 97 20.09 18.06 16.93
CA SER A 97 20.03 17.33 18.21
C SER A 97 18.67 16.67 18.49
N ARG A 98 17.60 17.08 17.81
CA ARG A 98 16.27 16.47 17.97
C ARG A 98 16.01 15.49 16.83
N HIS A 99 16.19 14.21 17.13
CA HIS A 99 15.64 13.13 16.30
C HIS A 99 14.11 13.21 16.35
N ILE A 100 13.51 13.97 15.43
CA ILE A 100 12.07 13.89 15.17
C ILE A 100 11.83 12.53 14.54
N ARG A 101 11.27 11.62 15.32
CA ARG A 101 10.83 10.32 14.82
C ARG A 101 9.49 10.53 14.14
N PHE A 102 9.47 10.41 12.81
CA PHE A 102 8.23 10.37 12.07
C PHE A 102 7.64 8.96 12.19
N ASP A 103 6.45 8.87 12.77
CA ASP A 103 5.64 7.67 12.64
C ASP A 103 4.92 7.77 11.30
N HIS A 104 5.25 6.86 10.38
CA HIS A 104 4.60 6.81 9.08
C HIS A 104 3.19 6.23 9.23
N ALA A 105 2.18 7.03 8.88
CA ALA A 105 0.83 6.55 8.69
C ALA A 105 0.60 6.28 7.20
N TRP A 106 0.07 5.10 6.89
CA TRP A 106 -0.41 4.78 5.54
C TRP A 106 -1.86 5.24 5.43
N VAL A 107 -2.11 6.23 4.58
CA VAL A 107 -3.47 6.72 4.30
C VAL A 107 -3.96 6.03 3.03
N ILE A 108 -5.09 5.32 3.13
CA ILE A 108 -5.77 4.77 1.97
C ILE A 108 -6.53 5.92 1.29
N PRO A 109 -6.22 6.25 0.02
CA PRO A 109 -6.90 7.35 -0.67
C PRO A 109 -8.40 7.04 -0.81
N PRO A 110 -9.30 8.01 -0.55
CA PRO A 110 -10.75 7.80 -0.66
C PRO A 110 -11.18 7.31 -2.04
N SER A 111 -10.49 7.74 -3.11
CA SER A 111 -10.78 7.31 -4.49
C SER A 111 -10.64 5.80 -4.70
N LEU A 112 -9.91 5.09 -3.83
CA LEU A 112 -9.79 3.64 -3.89
C LEU A 112 -11.13 2.95 -3.60
N PHE A 113 -12.02 3.56 -2.80
CA PHE A 113 -13.32 2.99 -2.46
C PHE A 113 -14.35 3.12 -3.59
N ASP A 114 -14.13 4.04 -4.53
CA ASP A 114 -14.99 4.21 -5.71
C ASP A 114 -14.45 3.42 -6.93
N ASP A 115 -13.34 2.69 -6.77
CA ASP A 115 -12.73 1.91 -7.83
C ASP A 115 -13.46 0.58 -8.03
N ARG A 116 -14.06 0.41 -9.20
CA ARG A 116 -14.86 -0.77 -9.58
C ARG A 116 -14.11 -2.09 -9.55
N ASP A 117 -12.78 -2.07 -9.71
CA ASP A 117 -11.98 -3.30 -9.62
C ASP A 117 -11.60 -3.63 -8.16
N MET A 118 -11.82 -2.70 -7.23
CA MET A 118 -11.64 -2.86 -5.79
C MET A 118 -12.96 -3.21 -5.07
N ASP A 119 -14.09 -3.14 -5.77
CA ASP A 119 -15.41 -3.60 -5.28
C ASP A 119 -15.38 -5.11 -5.03
N SER A 120 -15.28 -5.48 -3.77
CA SER A 120 -15.21 -6.88 -3.36
C SER A 120 -16.54 -7.60 -3.60
N GLN A 121 -16.62 -8.50 -4.58
CA GLN A 121 -17.59 -9.60 -4.53
C GLN A 121 -17.21 -10.69 -3.51
N VAL A 122 -16.12 -10.52 -2.76
CA VAL A 122 -15.73 -11.40 -1.67
C VAL A 122 -15.53 -10.55 -0.42
N GLY A 123 -16.60 -10.45 0.38
CA GLY A 123 -16.59 -9.70 1.63
C GLY A 123 -15.53 -10.23 2.59
N VAL A 124 -14.45 -9.46 2.75
CA VAL A 124 -13.59 -9.54 3.93
C VAL A 124 -13.88 -8.30 4.73
N GLY A 125 -14.67 -8.47 5.78
CA GLY A 125 -14.99 -7.40 6.73
C GLY A 125 -13.71 -6.89 7.36
N LEU A 126 -13.19 -5.78 6.84
CA LEU A 126 -12.25 -4.94 7.57
C LEU A 126 -13.04 -4.28 8.69
N GLU A 127 -13.07 -4.93 9.85
CA GLU A 127 -13.54 -4.33 11.09
C GLU A 127 -12.57 -3.21 11.47
N TYR A 128 -12.84 -2.00 10.97
CA TYR A 128 -12.11 -0.80 11.34
C TYR A 128 -12.45 -0.43 12.78
N LYS A 129 -11.62 -0.86 13.74
CA LYS A 129 -11.57 -0.22 15.07
C LYS A 129 -10.85 1.13 14.93
N SER A 130 -11.63 2.20 14.74
CA SER A 130 -11.13 3.56 14.88
C SER A 130 -10.66 3.78 16.32
N ASN A 131 -9.36 3.72 16.58
CA ASN A 131 -8.79 4.31 17.79
C ASN A 131 -8.59 5.81 17.53
N GLN A 132 -9.68 6.56 17.56
CA GLN A 132 -9.61 8.00 17.78
C GLN A 132 -9.16 8.24 19.22
N ARG A 133 -7.85 8.39 19.42
CA ARG A 133 -7.37 9.35 20.42
C ARG A 133 -6.88 10.58 19.68
N LEU A 134 -7.83 11.47 19.44
CA LEU A 134 -7.54 12.89 19.27
C LEU A 134 -6.89 13.35 20.58
N ASN A 135 -5.57 13.32 20.65
CA ASN A 135 -4.86 14.16 21.61
C ASN A 135 -4.90 15.57 21.04
N SER A 136 -5.99 16.28 21.34
CA SER A 136 -6.06 17.73 21.24
C SER A 136 -5.08 18.31 22.25
N SER A 137 -3.93 18.77 21.79
CA SER A 137 -3.15 19.74 22.54
C SER A 137 -2.29 20.55 21.57
N CYS A 138 -2.85 21.67 21.13
CA CYS A 138 -2.05 22.84 20.75
C CYS A 138 -2.55 23.98 21.64
N TYR A 139 -1.67 24.43 22.54
CA TYR A 139 -1.83 25.62 23.37
C TYR A 139 -1.74 26.88 22.51
#